data_AF-A0AAN7G3F2-F1
#
_entry.id   AF-A0AAN7G3F2-F1
#
_cell.length_a   1.000
_cell.length_b   1.000
_cell.length_c   1.000
_cell.angle_alpha   90.00
_cell.angle_beta   90.00
_cell.angle_gamma   90.00
#
_symmetry.space_group_name_H-M   'P 1'
#
loop_
_entity.id
_entity.type
_entity.pdbx_description
1 polymer ?
#
loop_
_entity_poly.entity_id
_entity_poly.type
_entity_poly.pdbx_seq_one_letter_code
_entity_poly.pdbx_strand_id
1 'polypeptide(L)'
;MLTKCFLYQIVSVPDRGARKNPRGDFIQMDTQNILFICGGAFVDLEKTISERRQDSSIGFGVPVRAESQKQDFFPLFYFLLLSYGYGR
;
A
#
# COMPACT_ATOMS: atom_id res chain seq x y z
N MET A 1 0.41 15.27 0.18
CA MET A 1 0.71 15.31 -1.27
C MET A 1 0.24 14.04 -1.96
N LEU A 2 0.67 12.85 -1.53
CA LEU A 2 0.25 11.58 -2.16
C LEU A 2 -1.27 11.32 -2.14
N THR A 3 -1.97 11.66 -1.06
CA THR A 3 -3.43 11.54 -0.96
C THR A 3 -4.16 12.27 -2.10
N LYS A 4 -3.57 13.35 -2.63
CA LYS A 4 -4.11 14.13 -3.74
C LYS A 4 -3.95 13.42 -5.09
N CYS A 5 -2.97 12.52 -5.22
CA CYS A 5 -2.74 11.75 -6.44
C CYS A 5 -3.56 10.45 -6.48
N PHE A 6 -3.81 9.85 -5.31
CA PHE A 6 -4.60 8.62 -5.16
C PHE A 6 -6.08 8.80 -5.39
N LEU A 7 -6.62 9.94 -4.93
CA LEU A 7 -8.02 10.27 -5.13
C LEU A 7 -8.16 10.75 -6.57
N TYR A 8 -8.78 9.92 -7.42
CA TYR A 8 -9.28 10.22 -8.77
C TYR A 8 -9.24 11.73 -9.08
N GLN A 9 -8.17 12.19 -9.71
CA GLN A 9 -7.99 13.62 -10.01
C GLN A 9 -7.04 13.78 -11.18
N ILE A 10 -7.32 14.79 -12.00
CA ILE A 10 -6.37 15.30 -12.98
C ILE A 10 -5.22 15.96 -12.22
N VAL A 11 -4.04 15.32 -12.24
CA VAL A 11 -2.84 15.79 -11.57
C VAL A 11 -1.94 16.51 -12.57
N SER A 12 -1.45 17.68 -12.18
CA SER A 12 -0.53 18.48 -12.98
C SER A 12 0.91 18.10 -12.67
N VAL A 13 1.61 17.56 -13.68
CA VAL A 13 3.02 17.14 -13.60
C VAL A 13 3.84 18.04 -14.54
N PRO A 14 5.01 18.57 -14.13
CA PRO A 14 5.86 19.35 -15.02
C PRO A 14 6.42 18.49 -16.16
N ASP A 15 6.35 18.99 -17.41
CA ASP A 15 6.72 18.26 -18.64
C ASP A 15 8.20 17.80 -18.66
N ARG A 16 9.11 18.56 -18.05
CA ARG A 16 10.52 18.21 -17.90
C ARG A 16 11.03 18.59 -16.52
N GLY A 17 11.93 17.77 -15.96
CA GLY A 17 12.60 17.96 -14.67
C GLY A 17 13.51 19.20 -14.63
N ALA A 18 12.94 20.38 -14.85
CA ALA A 18 13.59 21.66 -14.72
C ALA A 18 13.27 22.24 -13.34
N ARG A 19 14.32 22.70 -12.66
CA ARG A 19 14.25 23.43 -11.40
C ARG A 19 13.32 24.64 -11.58
N LYS A 20 12.11 24.58 -11.00
CA LYS A 20 11.08 25.64 -10.89
C LYS A 20 11.27 26.81 -11.86
N ASN A 21 11.15 26.57 -13.17
CA ASN A 21 10.98 27.68 -14.10
C ASN A 21 9.49 28.06 -14.08
N PRO A 22 9.10 29.26 -13.61
CA PRO A 22 7.69 29.63 -13.43
C PRO A 22 6.87 29.72 -14.73
N ARG A 23 7.54 29.69 -15.89
CA ARG A 23 6.92 29.67 -17.23
C ARG A 23 6.82 28.27 -17.84
N GLY A 24 7.23 27.22 -17.13
CA GLY A 24 7.24 25.86 -17.66
C GLY A 24 5.82 25.34 -17.87
N ASP A 25 5.59 24.70 -19.02
CA ASP A 25 4.33 24.05 -19.34
C ASP A 25 4.09 22.87 -18.40
N PHE A 26 2.86 22.79 -17.90
CA PHE A 26 2.41 21.70 -17.04
C PHE A 26 1.53 20.75 -17.84
N ILE A 27 1.82 19.46 -17.78
CA ILE A 27 0.94 18.44 -18.37
C ILE A 27 -0.08 18.02 -17.33
N GLN A 28 -1.34 17.97 -17.76
CA GLN A 28 -2.42 17.40 -16.98
C GLN A 28 -2.51 15.91 -17.30
N MET A 29 -2.29 15.07 -16.29
CA MET A 29 -2.36 13.61 -16.38
C MET A 29 -3.53 13.11 -15.53
N ASP A 30 -4.34 12.23 -16.10
CA ASP A 30 -5.42 11.56 -15.35
C ASP A 30 -4.89 10.31 -14.64
N THR A 31 -5.15 10.19 -13.34
CA THR A 31 -4.66 9.08 -12.51
C THR A 31 -5.61 7.88 -12.43
N GLN A 32 -6.77 7.93 -13.13
CA GLN A 32 -7.78 6.86 -13.14
C GLN A 32 -7.26 5.44 -13.41
N ASN A 33 -6.38 5.31 -14.39
CA ASN A 33 -5.89 4.02 -14.88
C ASN A 33 -4.44 3.74 -14.44
N ILE A 34 -3.95 4.48 -13.44
CA ILE A 34 -2.61 4.31 -12.89
C ILE A 34 -2.71 3.37 -11.68
N LEU A 35 -2.08 2.19 -11.79
CA LEU A 35 -1.96 1.27 -10.67
C LEU A 35 -0.88 1.78 -9.71
N PHE A 36 -1.28 2.09 -8.48
CA PHE A 36 -0.35 2.46 -7.42
C PHE A 36 -0.06 1.25 -6.52
N ILE A 37 1.21 0.83 -6.45
CA ILE A 37 1.67 -0.19 -5.51
C ILE A 37 2.46 0.49 -4.40
N CYS A 38 1.91 0.49 -3.19
CA CYS A 38 2.58 1.02 -2.00
C CYS A 38 3.35 -0.12 -1.33
N GLY A 39 4.68 -0.08 -1.39
CA GLY A 39 5.56 -0.99 -0.65
C GLY A 39 6.30 -0.27 0.46
N GLY A 40 6.63 -0.99 1.54
CA GLY A 40 7.44 -0.48 2.65
C GLY A 40 7.86 -1.60 3.59
N ALA A 41 9.02 -1.45 4.22
CA ALA A 41 9.48 -2.35 5.28
C ALA A 41 8.94 -1.84 6.62
N PHE A 42 7.77 -2.35 7.01
CA PHE A 42 7.17 -2.04 8.31
C PHE A 42 7.77 -2.95 9.38
N VAL A 43 8.69 -2.41 10.17
CA VAL A 43 9.22 -3.10 11.35
C VAL A 43 8.10 -3.28 12.37
N ASP A 44 8.03 -4.44 13.01
CA ASP A 44 7.06 -4.78 14.06
C ASP A 44 5.57 -4.74 13.66
N LEU A 45 5.27 -4.82 12.36
CA LEU A 45 3.88 -4.95 11.89
C LEU A 45 3.22 -6.23 12.46
N GLU A 46 3.97 -7.32 12.58
CA GLU A 46 3.49 -8.60 13.13
C GLU A 46 3.10 -8.48 14.61
N LYS A 47 3.89 -7.72 15.40
CA LYS A 47 3.58 -7.43 16.80
C LYS A 47 2.32 -6.58 16.92
N THR A 48 2.21 -5.52 16.12
CA THR A 48 1.04 -4.63 16.11
C THR A 48 -0.23 -5.36 15.70
N ILE A 49 -0.15 -6.29 14.74
CA ILE A 49 -1.28 -7.13 14.32
C ILE A 49 -1.65 -8.11 15.44
N SER A 50 -0.66 -8.71 16.11
CA SER A 50 -0.88 -9.65 17.21
C SER A 50 -1.56 -8.98 18.40
N GLU A 51 -1.11 -7.78 18.78
CA GLU A 51 -1.73 -6.98 19.86
C GLU A 51 -3.18 -6.59 19.53
N ARG A 52 -3.50 -6.24 18.29
CA ARG A 52 -4.89 -5.96 17.86
C ARG A 52 -5.78 -7.20 17.81
N ARG A 53 -5.22 -8.38 17.53
CA ARG A 53 -5.97 -9.65 17.54
C ARG A 53 -6.14 -10.20 18.94
N GLN A 54 -5.26 -9.85 19.86
CA GLN A 54 -5.42 -10.02 21.29
C GLN A 54 -6.36 -8.94 21.82
N ASP A 55 -7.62 -8.96 21.39
CA ASP A 55 -8.68 -8.33 22.17
C ASP A 55 -8.61 -8.94 23.58
N SER A 56 -8.14 -8.14 24.52
CA SER A 56 -7.74 -8.55 25.85
C SER A 56 -8.92 -9.14 26.62
N SER A 57 -9.06 -10.46 26.58
CA SER A 57 -9.96 -11.20 27.46
C SER A 57 -9.26 -11.44 28.79
N ILE A 58 -9.26 -10.43 29.66
CA ILE A 58 -8.87 -10.58 31.07
C ILE A 58 -10.07 -11.21 31.80
N GLY A 59 -9.95 -12.48 32.20
CA GLY A 59 -10.97 -13.19 32.97
C GLY A 59 -10.62 -14.66 33.18
N PHE A 60 -10.77 -15.15 34.42
CA PHE A 60 -10.54 -16.57 34.77
C PHE A 60 -11.49 -17.47 33.95
N GLY A 61 -10.94 -18.27 33.02
CA GLY A 61 -11.69 -19.24 32.22
C GLY A 61 -11.59 -19.11 30.69
N VAL A 62 -10.84 -18.14 30.16
CA VAL A 62 -10.68 -17.97 28.71
C VAL A 62 -9.75 -19.05 28.12
N PRO A 63 -10.12 -19.71 27.01
CA PRO A 63 -9.24 -20.66 26.33
C PRO A 63 -7.99 -19.94 25.77
N VAL A 64 -6.81 -20.33 26.26
CA VAL A 64 -5.52 -19.91 25.70
C VAL A 64 -5.41 -20.49 24.29
N ARG A 65 -5.56 -19.64 23.27
CA ARG A 65 -5.41 -20.05 21.87
C ARG A 65 -3.94 -20.08 21.48
N ALA A 66 -3.52 -21.20 20.90
CA ALA A 66 -2.17 -21.44 20.40
C ALA A 66 -1.78 -20.45 19.29
N GLU A 67 -0.48 -20.17 19.21
CA GLU A 67 0.16 -19.24 18.28
C GLU A 67 -0.27 -19.50 16.82
N SER A 68 -0.73 -18.44 16.15
CA SER A 68 -1.18 -18.49 14.76
C SER A 68 -0.01 -18.69 13.79
N GLN A 69 -0.17 -19.61 12.84
CA GLN A 69 0.83 -19.90 11.80
C GLN A 69 1.12 -18.69 10.90
N LYS A 70 2.40 -18.48 10.57
CA LYS A 70 2.85 -17.46 9.61
C LYS A 70 2.19 -17.70 8.26
N GLN A 71 1.43 -16.73 7.79
CA GLN A 71 0.83 -16.76 6.46
C GLN A 71 1.77 -16.03 5.49
N ASP A 72 2.37 -16.77 4.57
CA ASP A 72 3.22 -16.20 3.53
C ASP A 72 2.34 -15.47 2.49
N PHE A 73 2.44 -14.14 2.45
CA PHE A 73 1.64 -13.29 1.57
C PHE A 73 2.19 -13.22 0.13
N PHE A 74 3.46 -13.57 -0.05
CA PHE A 74 4.18 -13.54 -1.33
C PHE A 74 3.52 -14.28 -2.50
N PRO A 75 3.04 -15.54 -2.35
CA PRO A 75 2.46 -16.28 -3.48
C PRO A 75 1.20 -15.62 -4.05
N LEU A 76 0.34 -15.05 -3.20
CA LEU A 76 -0.88 -14.37 -3.65
C LEU A 76 -0.58 -13.05 -4.38
N PHE A 77 0.41 -12.30 -3.89
CA PHE A 77 0.84 -11.06 -4.54
C PHE A 77 1.44 -11.31 -5.92
N TYR A 78 2.29 -12.34 -6.04
CA TYR A 78 2.88 -12.72 -7.34
C TYR A 78 1.80 -13.15 -8.35
N PHE A 79 0.79 -13.90 -7.89
CA PHE A 79 -0.35 -14.28 -8.72
C PHE A 79 -1.17 -13.07 -9.19
N LEU A 80 -1.39 -12.09 -8.31
CA LEU A 80 -2.08 -10.85 -8.66
C LEU A 80 -1.32 -10.05 -9.73
N LEU A 81 0.00 -9.92 -9.60
CA LEU A 81 0.83 -9.21 -10.58
C LEU A 81 0.78 -9.87 -11.97
N LEU A 82 0.83 -11.20 -12.02
CA LEU A 82 0.67 -11.95 -13.27
C LEU A 82 -0.73 -11.76 -13.86
N SER A 83 -1.78 -11.75 -13.03
CA SER A 83 -3.15 -11.51 -13.46
C SER A 83 -3.37 -10.09 -14.00
N TYR A 84 -2.64 -9.10 -13.49
CA TYR A 84 -2.65 -7.72 -13.99
C TYR A 84 -1.74 -7.51 -15.21
N GLY A 85 -1.10 -8.56 -15.72
CA GLY A 85 -0.33 -8.52 -16.96
C GLY A 85 1.07 -7.89 -16.84
N TYR A 86 1.59 -7.73 -15.63
CA TYR A 86 2.94 -7.24 -15.38
C TYR A 86 3.96 -8.37 -15.62
N GLY A 87 4.22 -8.72 -16.89
CA GLY A 87 5.12 -9.84 -17.21
C GLY A 87 5.09 -10.37 -18.65
N ARG A 88 4.60 -9.59 -19.62
CA ARG A 88 4.85 -9.85 -21.05
C ARG A 88 5.59 -8.69 -21.68
#